data_AF-A0A7W6E7V7-F1
#
_entry.id   AF-A0A7W6E7V7-F1
#
_cell.length_a   1.000
_cell.length_b   1.000
_cell.length_c   1.000
_cell.angle_alpha   90.00
_cell.angle_beta   90.00
_cell.angle_gamma   90.00
#
_symmetry.space_group_name_H-M   'P 1'
#
loop_
_entity.id
_entity.type
_entity.pdbx_description
1 polymer ?
#
loop_
_entity_poly.entity_id
_entity_poly.type
_entity_poly.pdbx_seq_one_letter_code
_entity_poly.pdbx_strand_id
1 'polypeptide(L)'
;MRVELPGMDSERFRQWRRALGLKQKDAADRLGLKKRVIQYYEKGDRDGKRVEIPKSVELACLALSLGVEHYDGRPLPRSFAEIDAPRAPGDAD
;
A
#
# COMPACT_ATOMS: atom_id res chain seq x y z
N MET A 1 -15.32 -18.02 1.09
CA MET A 1 -15.22 -17.51 -0.29
C MET A 1 -14.24 -16.35 -0.26
N ARG A 2 -13.05 -16.45 -0.87
CA ARG A 2 -12.13 -15.30 -0.99
C ARG A 2 -12.68 -14.42 -2.12
N VAL A 3 -13.00 -13.16 -1.80
CA VAL A 3 -13.33 -12.16 -2.82
C VAL A 3 -12.01 -11.77 -3.47
N GLU A 4 -11.79 -12.15 -4.73
CA GLU A 4 -10.71 -11.60 -5.52
C GLU A 4 -11.12 -10.19 -5.95
N LEU A 5 -10.58 -9.20 -5.24
CA LEU A 5 -10.67 -7.83 -5.68
C LEU A 5 -9.70 -7.63 -6.85
N PRO A 6 -10.12 -6.99 -7.95
CA PRO A 6 -9.20 -6.65 -9.03
C PRO A 6 -8.07 -5.78 -8.46
N GLY A 7 -6.84 -6.11 -8.85
CA GLY A 7 -5.65 -5.35 -8.45
C GLY A 7 -5.77 -3.87 -8.83
N MET A 8 -5.06 -3.01 -8.11
CA MET A 8 -5.13 -1.57 -8.33
C MET A 8 -4.63 -1.21 -9.74
N ASP A 9 -5.49 -0.55 -10.52
CA ASP A 9 -5.16 -0.03 -11.84
C ASP A 9 -4.53 1.38 -11.76
N SER A 10 -4.10 1.89 -12.92
CA SER A 10 -3.44 3.19 -13.05
C SER A 10 -4.29 4.36 -12.60
N GLU A 11 -5.60 4.31 -12.85
CA GLU A 11 -6.53 5.35 -12.46
C GLU A 11 -6.74 5.37 -10.94
N ARG A 12 -6.98 4.20 -10.34
CA ARG A 12 -7.15 4.03 -8.89
C ARG A 12 -5.90 4.45 -8.13
N PHE A 13 -4.70 4.15 -8.64
CA PHE A 13 -3.46 4.61 -8.02
C PHE A 13 -3.31 6.13 -8.06
N ARG A 14 -3.67 6.76 -9.18
CA ARG A 14 -3.67 8.22 -9.30
C ARG A 14 -4.68 8.87 -8.35
N GLN A 15 -5.87 8.28 -8.23
CA GLN A 15 -6.91 8.74 -7.32
C GLN A 15 -6.46 8.59 -5.86
N TRP A 16 -5.93 7.43 -5.47
CA TRP A 16 -5.34 7.19 -4.14
C TRP A 16 -4.33 8.28 -3.75
N ARG A 17 -3.35 8.54 -4.63
CA ARG A 17 -2.33 9.55 -4.34
C ARG A 17 -2.93 10.93 -4.12
N ARG A 18 -3.91 11.31 -4.95
CA ARG A 18 -4.60 12.61 -4.85
C ARG A 18 -5.46 12.71 -3.60
N ALA A 19 -6.12 11.62 -3.20
CA ALA A 19 -6.93 11.58 -1.98
C ALA A 19 -6.08 11.83 -0.72
N LEU A 20 -4.81 11.38 -0.73
CA LEU A 20 -3.84 11.69 0.33
C LEU A 20 -3.16 13.07 0.17
N GLY A 21 -3.53 13.86 -0.83
CA GLY A 21 -2.92 15.18 -1.10
C GLY A 21 -1.45 15.14 -1.54
N LEU A 22 -0.94 13.96 -1.92
CA LEU A 22 0.48 13.77 -2.20
C LEU A 22 0.84 14.24 -3.61
N LYS A 23 1.97 14.94 -3.77
CA LYS A 23 2.60 15.13 -5.09
C LYS A 23 3.23 13.81 -5.54
N GLN A 24 3.52 13.68 -6.84
CA GLN A 24 4.20 12.49 -7.37
C GLN A 24 5.55 12.21 -6.70
N LYS A 25 6.28 13.26 -6.28
CA LYS A 25 7.54 13.10 -5.55
C LYS A 25 7.29 12.55 -4.14
N ASP A 26 6.38 13.14 -3.40
CA ASP A 26 6.04 12.73 -2.02
C ASP A 26 5.56 11.28 -1.96
N ALA A 27 4.73 10.87 -2.93
CA ALA A 27 4.30 9.47 -3.06
C ALA A 27 5.48 8.53 -3.36
N ALA A 28 6.43 8.97 -4.18
CA ALA A 28 7.63 8.20 -4.46
C ALA A 28 8.49 8.02 -3.20
N ASP A 29 8.70 9.10 -2.45
CA ASP A 29 9.47 9.09 -1.22
C ASP A 29 8.83 8.17 -0.17
N ARG A 30 7.50 8.25 0.03
CA ARG A 30 6.76 7.38 0.98
C ARG A 30 6.72 5.91 0.57
N LEU A 31 6.68 5.63 -0.74
CA LEU A 31 6.69 4.26 -1.25
C LEU A 31 8.10 3.68 -1.40
N GLY A 32 9.16 4.46 -1.17
CA GLY A 32 10.54 4.04 -1.41
C GLY A 32 10.85 3.80 -2.89
N LEU A 33 10.20 4.55 -3.79
CA LEU A 33 10.31 4.40 -5.24
C LEU A 33 10.92 5.64 -5.88
N LYS A 34 11.41 5.50 -7.12
CA LYS A 34 11.78 6.67 -7.94
C LYS A 34 10.51 7.36 -8.43
N LYS A 35 10.48 8.70 -8.45
CA LYS A 35 9.35 9.49 -9.01
C LYS A 35 8.90 9.03 -10.39
N ARG A 36 9.85 8.61 -11.25
CA ARG A 36 9.54 8.10 -12.59
C ARG A 36 8.68 6.83 -12.57
N VAL A 37 8.81 5.98 -11.56
CA VAL A 37 7.99 4.77 -11.37
C VAL A 37 6.54 5.16 -11.08
N ILE A 38 6.32 6.16 -10.24
CA ILE A 38 4.97 6.70 -9.97
C ILE A 38 4.31 7.15 -11.27
N GLN A 39 5.05 7.83 -12.16
CA GLN A 39 4.53 8.25 -13.45
C GLN A 39 4.14 7.07 -14.35
N TYR A 40 4.93 6.00 -14.37
CA TYR A 40 4.59 4.79 -15.13
C TYR A 40 3.32 4.13 -14.60
N TYR A 41 3.16 4.03 -13.28
CA TYR A 41 1.93 3.49 -12.69
C TYR A 41 0.71 4.35 -13.01
N GLU A 42 0.80 5.68 -12.91
CA GLU A 42 -0.32 6.56 -13.23
C GLU A 42 -0.67 6.60 -14.72
N LYS A 43 0.33 6.43 -15.60
CA LYS A 43 0.10 6.34 -17.05
C LYS A 43 -0.42 4.95 -17.44
N GLY A 44 -0.05 3.90 -16.68
CA GLY A 44 -0.29 2.50 -17.03
C GLY A 44 0.60 1.99 -18.17
N ASP A 45 1.65 2.73 -18.53
CA ASP A 45 2.51 2.43 -19.70
C ASP A 45 3.97 2.87 -19.47
N ARG A 46 4.90 2.07 -20.00
CA ARG A 46 6.33 2.37 -20.12
C ARG A 46 6.80 1.87 -21.48
N ASP A 47 7.28 2.80 -22.30
CA ASP A 47 7.89 2.51 -23.61
C ASP A 47 6.97 1.66 -24.51
N GLY A 48 5.66 1.92 -24.46
CA GLY A 48 4.64 1.21 -25.24
C GLY A 48 4.19 -0.12 -24.65
N LYS A 49 4.70 -0.49 -23.47
CA LYS A 49 4.29 -1.69 -22.73
C LYS A 49 3.42 -1.30 -21.54
N ARG A 50 2.31 -2.01 -21.38
CA ARG A 50 1.45 -1.89 -20.19
C ARG A 50 2.28 -2.12 -18.92
N VAL A 51 2.11 -1.22 -17.97
CA VAL A 51 2.72 -1.33 -16.64
C VAL A 51 1.62 -1.61 -15.64
N GLU A 52 1.76 -2.74 -14.95
CA GLU A 52 0.91 -3.10 -13.83
C GLU A 52 1.52 -2.61 -12.52
N ILE A 53 0.66 -2.41 -11.54
CA ILE A 53 1.09 -2.04 -10.20
C ILE A 53 1.43 -3.34 -9.44
N PRO A 54 2.66 -3.52 -8.96
CA PRO A 54 3.03 -4.71 -8.21
C PRO A 54 2.22 -4.85 -6.93
N LYS A 55 1.96 -6.09 -6.50
CA LYS A 55 1.24 -6.37 -5.25
C LYS A 55 1.89 -5.72 -4.03
N SER A 56 3.22 -5.63 -3.98
CA SER A 56 3.93 -4.94 -2.91
C SER A 56 3.59 -3.46 -2.84
N VAL A 57 3.47 -2.78 -3.99
CA VAL A 57 3.11 -1.37 -4.07
C VAL A 57 1.64 -1.18 -3.69
N GLU A 58 0.75 -2.06 -4.15
CA GLU A 58 -0.66 -2.05 -3.78
C GLU A 58 -0.85 -2.15 -2.25
N LEU A 59 -0.17 -3.09 -1.61
CA LEU A 59 -0.22 -3.25 -0.15
C LEU A 59 0.40 -2.07 0.59
N ALA A 60 1.49 -1.49 0.07
CA ALA A 60 2.06 -0.26 0.63
C ALA A 60 1.10 0.94 0.53
N CYS A 61 0.33 1.05 -0.56
CA CYS A 61 -0.69 2.10 -0.69
C CYS A 61 -1.80 1.94 0.35
N LEU A 62 -2.21 0.71 0.65
CA LEU A 62 -3.14 0.44 1.75
C LEU A 62 -2.56 0.87 3.09
N ALA A 63 -1.31 0.47 3.40
CA ALA A 63 -0.65 0.85 4.64
C ALA A 63 -0.58 2.37 4.83
N LEU A 64 -0.16 3.11 3.79
CA LEU A 64 -0.12 4.57 3.81
C LEU A 64 -1.50 5.21 3.97
N SER A 65 -2.55 4.61 3.40
CA SER A 65 -3.93 5.08 3.57
C SER A 65 -4.42 4.95 5.02
N LEU A 66 -3.88 3.97 5.74
CA LEU A 66 -4.12 3.76 7.18
C LEU A 66 -3.17 4.60 8.05
N GLY A 67 -2.31 5.43 7.47
CA GLY A 67 -1.32 6.22 8.19
C GLY A 67 -0.09 5.42 8.67
N VAL A 68 0.11 4.19 8.18
CA VAL A 68 1.26 3.36 8.52
C VAL A 68 2.40 3.63 7.54
N GLU A 69 3.45 4.32 8.00
CA GLU A 69 4.64 4.64 7.20
C GLU A 69 5.81 3.67 7.43
N HIS A 70 5.82 2.99 8.59
CA HIS A 70 6.87 2.05 8.98
C HIS A 70 6.26 0.82 9.65
N TYR A 71 6.90 -0.34 9.43
CA TYR A 71 6.55 -1.59 10.09
C TYR A 71 7.84 -2.25 10.60
N ASP A 72 7.85 -2.58 11.89
CA ASP A 72 9.01 -3.13 12.59
C ASP A 72 9.07 -4.67 12.57
N GLY A 73 8.10 -5.32 11.93
CA GLY A 73 8.05 -6.77 11.81
C GLY A 73 7.38 -7.49 12.98
N ARG A 74 6.88 -6.78 14.00
CA ARG A 74 6.17 -7.42 15.12
C ARG A 74 4.89 -8.10 14.63
N PRO A 75 4.56 -9.30 15.14
CA PRO A 75 3.34 -10.01 14.75
C PRO A 75 2.09 -9.14 14.89
N LEU A 76 1.32 -9.03 13.82
CA LEU A 76 0.01 -8.38 13.84
C LEU A 76 -1.10 -9.41 14.10
N PRO A 77 -2.16 -9.02 14.82
CA PRO A 77 -3.39 -9.82 14.91
C PRO A 77 -3.88 -10.19 13.50
N ARG A 78 -4.25 -11.45 13.30
CA ARG A 78 -4.69 -11.97 12.00
C ARG A 78 -6.16 -11.65 11.72
N SER A 79 -6.89 -11.19 12.73
CA SER A 79 -8.29 -10.78 12.63
C SER A 79 -8.66 -9.77 13.72
N PHE A 80 -9.77 -9.06 13.53
CA PHE A 80 -10.34 -8.20 14.56
C PHE A 80 -10.67 -8.97 15.85
N ALA A 81 -11.05 -10.25 15.75
CA ALA A 81 -11.32 -11.08 16.92
C ALA A 81 -10.08 -11.31 17.81
N GLU A 82 -8.87 -11.21 17.24
CA GLU A 82 -7.62 -11.32 17.98
C GLU A 82 -7.19 -9.99 18.64
N ILE A 83 -7.78 -8.86 18.24
CA ILE A 83 -7.53 -7.54 18.85
C ILE A 83 -8.26 -7.41 20.18
N ASP A 84 -9.50 -7.91 20.25
CA ASP A 84 -10.34 -7.88 21.46
C ASP A 84 -10.11 -9.09 22.38
N ALA A 85 -9.26 -10.04 21.97
CA ALA A 85 -8.88 -11.15 22.83
C ALA A 85 -8.07 -10.61 24.02
N PRO A 86 -8.37 -11.02 25.27
CA PRO A 86 -7.60 -10.59 26.43
C PRO A 86 -6.14 -10.97 26.20
N ARG A 87 -5.26 -9.94 26.20
CA ARG A 87 -3.82 -10.13 26.00
C ARG A 87 -3.32 -11.13 27.04
N ALA A 88 -2.81 -12.27 26.58
CA ALA A 88 -2.25 -13.27 27.48
C ALA A 88 -1.11 -12.61 28.30
N PRO A 89 -1.06 -12.83 29.61
CA PRO A 89 0.06 -12.33 30.42
C PRO A 89 1.33 -13.11 30.01
N GLY A 90 2.16 -12.50 29.17
CA GLY A 90 3.44 -13.10 28.72
C GLY A 90 4.16 -12.36 27.58
N ASP A 91 3.46 -11.59 26.75
CA ASP A 91 4.04 -11.02 25.52
C ASP A 91 4.71 -9.63 25.69
N ALA A 92 5.27 -9.35 26.87
CA ALA A 92 6.06 -8.13 27.10
C ALA A 92 7.52 -8.52 27.36
N ASP A 93 8.29 -8.69 26.29
CA ASP A 93 9.75 -8.66 26.29
C ASP A 93 10.23 -7.52 25.36
#